data_AF-A0A200PV64-F1
#
_entry.id   AF-A0A200PV64-F1
#
_cell.length_a   1.000
_cell.length_b   1.000
_cell.length_c   1.000
_cell.angle_alpha   90.00
_cell.angle_beta   90.00
_cell.angle_gamma   90.00
#
_symmetry.space_group_name_H-M   'P 1'
#
loop_
_entity.id
_entity.type
_entity.pdbx_description
1 polymer ?
#
loop_
_entity_poly.entity_id
_entity_poly.type
_entity_poly.pdbx_seq_one_letter_code
_entity_poly.pdbx_strand_id
1 'polypeptide(L)'
;MKGWVTIYTSDNPNSQFTKLSARTQILRKIKQLVTLYKDEDVSVVLTGHSLGASLAILSAFDLVENGLSKIPVTAFVFGSPQVGNKAFNEKLKTFPNLRILHIKNEIDLIPHYPSKLLGYDYTGIELDIDTRKSTSLKDSKNPSDWHNLQAILHVVAGWNGKDGEFELKLKRSVALVNKSCAYLKDEVLVPGSWWIERNKGMVLNEDGEWVLATPAEEDIPVPEVF
;
A
#
# COMPACT_ATOMS: atom_id res chain seq x y z
N MET A 1 -1.13 16.81 -6.32
CA MET A 1 -1.70 16.51 -5.00
C MET A 1 -3.22 16.48 -4.95
N LYS A 2 -3.97 17.20 -5.82
CA LYS A 2 -5.42 17.40 -5.62
C LYS A 2 -6.21 16.10 -5.40
N GLY A 3 -6.04 15.08 -6.25
CA GLY A 3 -6.77 13.81 -6.10
C GLY A 3 -6.49 13.10 -4.77
N TRP A 4 -5.21 13.00 -4.39
CA TRP A 4 -4.78 12.38 -3.13
C TRP A 4 -5.36 13.11 -1.91
N VAL A 5 -5.29 14.44 -1.91
CA VAL A 5 -5.82 15.29 -0.83
C VAL A 5 -7.34 15.18 -0.77
N THR A 6 -8.04 15.22 -1.90
CA THR A 6 -9.50 15.06 -1.94
C THR A 6 -9.94 13.74 -1.33
N ILE A 7 -9.34 12.61 -1.71
CA ILE A 7 -9.66 11.31 -1.11
C ILE A 7 -9.38 11.32 0.39
N TYR A 8 -8.28 11.93 0.82
CA TYR A 8 -7.86 11.95 2.21
C TYR A 8 -8.73 12.84 3.11
N THR A 9 -9.20 13.99 2.60
CA THR A 9 -9.82 15.05 3.41
C THR A 9 -11.31 15.24 3.21
N SER A 10 -11.91 14.71 2.14
CA SER A 10 -13.35 14.85 1.90
C SER A 10 -14.18 14.06 2.91
N ASP A 11 -15.30 14.63 3.32
CA ASP A 11 -16.35 14.02 4.12
C ASP A 11 -17.71 14.13 3.41
N ASN A 12 -18.70 13.43 3.93
CA ASN A 12 -20.08 13.50 3.49
C ASN A 12 -21.00 13.36 4.72
N PRO A 13 -21.67 14.44 5.17
CA PRO A 13 -22.52 14.40 6.36
C PRO A 13 -23.74 13.48 6.22
N ASN A 14 -24.13 13.15 4.98
CA ASN A 14 -25.24 12.24 4.68
C ASN A 14 -24.81 10.76 4.60
N SER A 15 -23.51 10.47 4.70
CA SER A 15 -22.98 9.09 4.69
C SER A 15 -22.76 8.61 6.11
N GLN A 16 -23.20 7.40 6.46
CA GLN A 16 -22.91 6.84 7.79
C GLN A 16 -21.44 6.51 8.03
N PHE A 17 -20.67 6.26 6.96
CA PHE A 17 -19.26 5.82 7.03
C PHE A 17 -18.26 6.95 6.86
N THR A 18 -18.65 8.01 6.15
CA THR A 18 -17.77 9.12 5.78
C THR A 18 -18.28 10.46 6.29
N LYS A 19 -19.08 10.49 7.37
CA LYS A 19 -19.39 11.75 8.10
C LYS A 19 -18.12 12.49 8.51
N LEU A 20 -17.07 11.74 8.81
CA LEU A 20 -15.72 12.22 9.00
C LEU A 20 -14.85 11.75 7.84
N SER A 21 -13.91 12.59 7.41
CA SER A 21 -12.93 12.22 6.39
C SER A 21 -11.97 11.13 6.89
N ALA A 22 -11.36 10.39 5.95
CA ALA A 22 -10.36 9.37 6.27
C ALA A 22 -9.22 9.93 7.14
N ARG A 23 -8.76 11.16 6.84
CA ARG A 23 -7.84 11.94 7.66
C ARG A 23 -8.27 11.99 9.12
N THR A 24 -9.51 12.42 9.36
CA THR A 24 -10.02 12.63 10.73
C THR A 24 -10.15 11.31 11.48
N GLN A 25 -10.63 10.26 10.82
CA GLN A 25 -10.75 8.92 11.40
C GLN A 25 -9.38 8.39 11.86
N ILE A 26 -8.38 8.42 10.97
CA ILE A 26 -7.02 7.96 11.26
C ILE A 26 -6.38 8.78 12.40
N LEU A 27 -6.43 10.12 12.32
CA LEU A 27 -5.84 10.98 13.34
C LEU A 27 -6.47 10.75 14.73
N ARG A 28 -7.79 10.57 14.81
CA ARG A 28 -8.48 10.27 16.07
C ARG A 28 -8.03 8.93 16.63
N LYS A 29 -8.06 7.87 15.82
CA LYS A 29 -7.76 6.51 16.27
C LYS A 29 -6.30 6.38 16.72
N ILE A 30 -5.36 6.96 15.98
CA ILE A 30 -3.95 6.92 16.37
C ILE A 30 -3.70 7.71 17.65
N LYS A 31 -4.31 8.90 17.82
CA LYS A 31 -4.19 9.65 19.08
C LYS A 31 -4.75 8.89 20.29
N GLN A 32 -5.86 8.17 20.11
CA GLN A 32 -6.42 7.29 21.13
C GLN A 32 -5.44 6.16 21.50
N LEU A 33 -4.89 5.46 20.51
CA LEU A 33 -3.93 4.37 20.74
C LEU A 33 -2.65 4.88 21.41
N VAL A 34 -2.12 6.01 20.97
CA VAL A 34 -0.93 6.64 21.60
C VAL A 34 -1.21 7.04 23.05
N THR A 35 -2.43 7.49 23.36
CA THR A 35 -2.81 7.81 24.75
C THR A 35 -2.94 6.55 25.59
N LEU A 36 -3.49 5.48 25.01
CA LEU A 36 -3.68 4.19 25.67
C LEU A 36 -2.33 3.55 26.04
N TYR A 37 -1.35 3.63 25.13
CA TYR A 37 -0.01 3.06 25.29
C TYR A 37 1.05 4.11 25.67
N LYS A 38 0.66 5.18 26.36
CA LYS A 38 1.54 6.33 26.69
C LYS A 38 2.77 5.98 27.54
N ASP A 39 2.70 4.86 28.27
CA ASP A 39 3.74 4.37 29.18
C ASP A 39 4.63 3.30 28.51
N GLU A 40 4.46 3.07 27.21
CA GLU A 40 5.24 2.13 26.38
C GLU A 40 5.99 2.87 25.27
N ASP A 41 7.10 2.26 24.80
CA ASP A 41 7.84 2.75 23.64
C ASP A 41 7.10 2.35 22.35
N VAL A 42 6.28 3.28 21.83
CA VAL A 42 5.47 3.05 20.62
C VAL A 42 6.08 3.68 19.37
N SER A 43 5.76 3.08 18.22
CA SER A 43 6.01 3.66 16.90
C SER A 43 4.79 3.49 16.00
N VAL A 44 4.67 4.32 14.97
CA VAL A 44 3.59 4.22 13.98
C VAL A 44 4.18 3.84 12.64
N VAL A 45 3.70 2.73 12.08
CA VAL A 45 4.07 2.27 10.74
C VAL A 45 2.87 2.37 9.82
N LEU A 46 3.04 3.08 8.70
CA LEU A 46 2.08 3.17 7.62
C LEU A 46 2.60 2.38 6.43
N THR A 47 1.69 1.77 5.68
CA THR A 47 2.05 1.04 4.46
C THR A 47 0.97 1.21 3.42
N GLY A 48 1.35 1.05 2.16
CA GLY A 48 0.42 1.12 1.07
C GLY A 48 1.07 0.83 -0.27
N HIS A 49 0.25 0.42 -1.22
CA HIS A 49 0.62 0.20 -2.61
C HIS A 49 -0.17 1.14 -3.51
N SER A 50 0.44 1.65 -4.58
CA SER A 50 -0.24 2.49 -5.57
C SER A 50 -0.94 3.72 -4.94
N LEU A 51 -2.25 3.89 -5.12
CA LEU A 51 -3.05 4.91 -4.42
C LEU A 51 -2.86 4.88 -2.89
N GLY A 52 -2.87 3.68 -2.29
CA GLY A 52 -2.68 3.52 -0.85
C GLY A 52 -1.29 3.98 -0.38
N ALA A 53 -0.29 3.87 -1.24
CA ALA A 53 1.07 4.36 -0.98
C ALA A 53 1.10 5.90 -0.88
N SER A 54 0.41 6.59 -1.80
CA SER A 54 0.25 8.05 -1.75
C SER A 54 -0.48 8.50 -0.48
N LEU A 55 -1.53 7.77 -0.08
CA LEU A 55 -2.28 8.06 1.15
C LEU A 55 -1.45 7.77 2.41
N ALA A 56 -0.61 6.73 2.41
CA ALA A 56 0.30 6.44 3.51
C ALA A 56 1.34 7.56 3.70
N ILE A 57 1.94 8.07 2.61
CA ILE A 57 2.86 9.22 2.67
C ILE A 57 2.16 10.46 3.25
N LEU A 58 0.97 10.81 2.74
CA LEU A 58 0.22 11.97 3.23
C LEU A 58 -0.16 11.83 4.71
N SER A 59 -0.63 10.64 5.11
CA SER A 59 -1.02 10.36 6.49
C SER A 59 0.19 10.41 7.44
N ALA A 60 1.34 9.87 7.02
CA ALA A 60 2.57 9.90 7.81
C ALA A 60 3.04 11.34 8.06
N PHE A 61 3.03 12.17 7.01
CA PHE A 61 3.34 13.59 7.09
C PHE A 61 2.37 14.34 8.03
N ASP A 62 1.06 14.12 7.85
CA ASP A 62 0.02 14.79 8.62
C ASP A 62 0.08 14.42 10.11
N LEU A 63 0.38 13.16 10.44
CA LEU A 63 0.56 12.70 11.81
C LEU A 63 1.69 13.43 12.53
N VAL A 64 2.85 13.60 11.89
CA VAL A 64 3.99 14.29 12.52
C VAL A 64 3.80 15.80 12.58
N GLU A 65 3.12 16.40 11.61
CA GLU A 65 2.78 17.82 11.63
C GLU A 65 1.72 18.15 12.70
N ASN A 66 0.72 17.28 12.92
CA ASN A 66 -0.50 17.62 13.68
C ASN A 66 -0.77 16.76 14.93
N GLY A 67 0.20 15.99 15.43
CA GLY A 67 -0.06 15.25 16.66
C GLY A 67 1.05 14.39 17.25
N LEU A 68 2.05 13.98 16.47
CA LEU A 68 3.02 12.95 16.88
C LEU A 68 4.48 13.41 16.75
N SER A 69 4.81 14.64 17.14
CA SER A 69 6.16 15.20 16.97
C SER A 69 7.28 14.45 17.71
N LYS A 70 6.94 13.59 18.68
CA LYS A 70 7.90 12.81 19.49
C LYS A 70 7.92 11.30 19.20
N ILE A 71 6.95 10.79 18.45
CA ILE A 71 6.81 9.36 18.17
C ILE A 71 7.44 9.05 16.81
N PRO A 72 8.26 7.99 16.67
CA PRO A 72 8.76 7.57 15.38
C PRO A 72 7.60 7.19 14.45
N VAL A 73 7.55 7.81 13.27
CA VAL A 73 6.58 7.52 12.21
C VAL A 73 7.32 7.06 10.97
N THR A 74 7.01 5.87 10.47
CA THR A 74 7.63 5.31 9.26
C THR A 74 6.58 4.92 8.24
N ALA A 75 6.77 5.29 6.97
CA ALA A 75 5.98 4.78 5.86
C ALA A 75 6.83 3.83 4.99
N PHE A 76 6.38 2.58 4.83
CA PHE A 76 6.92 1.63 3.84
C PHE A 76 5.96 1.56 2.68
N VAL A 77 6.35 2.08 1.52
CA VAL A 77 5.41 2.31 0.42
C VAL A 77 5.90 1.64 -0.87
N PHE A 78 4.98 1.01 -1.59
CA PHE A 78 5.29 0.17 -2.74
C PHE A 78 4.67 0.77 -4.01
N GLY A 79 5.48 1.03 -5.04
CA GLY A 79 4.97 1.55 -6.31
C GLY A 79 4.21 2.87 -6.18
N SER A 80 4.55 3.72 -5.19
CA SER A 80 3.85 4.99 -4.97
C SER A 80 3.97 5.91 -6.18
N PRO A 81 2.87 6.47 -6.71
CA PRO A 81 2.91 7.67 -7.52
C PRO A 81 3.60 8.82 -6.77
N GLN A 82 4.02 9.85 -7.50
CA GLN A 82 4.55 11.07 -6.91
C GLN A 82 3.45 11.81 -6.15
N VAL A 83 3.74 12.14 -4.90
CA VAL A 83 2.77 12.76 -3.99
C VAL A 83 2.88 14.27 -4.03
N GLY A 84 4.02 14.80 -3.58
CA GLY A 84 4.23 16.24 -3.39
C GLY A 84 5.16 16.88 -4.41
N ASN A 85 5.38 18.18 -4.23
CA ASN A 85 6.39 18.94 -4.94
C ASN A 85 7.66 19.10 -4.08
N LYS A 86 8.64 19.84 -4.61
CA LYS A 86 9.87 20.15 -3.87
C LYS A 86 9.61 20.78 -2.49
N ALA A 87 8.65 21.71 -2.38
CA ALA A 87 8.35 22.37 -1.11
C ALA A 87 7.79 21.39 -0.06
N PHE A 88 6.95 20.45 -0.47
CA PHE A 88 6.49 19.36 0.39
C PHE A 88 7.66 18.51 0.89
N ASN A 89 8.59 18.13 0.01
CA ASN A 89 9.78 17.37 0.39
C ASN A 89 10.71 18.14 1.35
N GLU A 90 10.93 19.44 1.13
CA GLU A 90 11.73 20.25 2.04
C GLU A 90 11.06 20.36 3.42
N LYS A 91 9.75 20.54 3.46
CA LYS A 91 9.00 20.53 4.73
C LYS A 91 9.09 19.16 5.41
N LEU A 92 9.01 18.07 4.66
CA LEU A 92 9.14 16.70 5.19
C LEU A 92 10.48 16.49 5.90
N LYS A 93 11.58 16.97 5.32
CA LYS A 93 12.94 16.89 5.91
C LYS A 93 13.06 17.61 7.25
N THR A 94 12.16 18.54 7.58
CA THR A 94 12.17 19.23 8.87
C THR A 94 11.69 18.34 10.03
N PHE A 95 11.11 17.17 9.75
CA PHE A 95 10.62 16.23 10.76
C PHE A 95 11.62 15.10 11.03
N PRO A 96 12.42 15.18 12.12
CA PRO A 96 13.47 14.19 12.39
C PRO A 96 12.92 12.81 12.77
N ASN A 97 11.65 12.71 13.18
CA ASN A 97 10.97 11.48 13.56
C ASN A 97 10.17 10.83 12.42
N LEU A 98 10.21 11.40 11.21
CA LEU A 98 9.52 10.85 10.03
C LEU A 98 10.51 10.15 9.10
N ARG A 99 10.21 8.91 8.70
CA ARG A 99 10.94 8.17 7.66
C ARG A 99 9.97 7.65 6.60
N ILE A 100 10.41 7.68 5.34
CA ILE A 100 9.65 7.12 4.22
C ILE A 100 10.62 6.30 3.39
N LEU A 101 10.36 4.99 3.30
CA LEU A 101 11.05 4.08 2.40
C LEU A 101 10.13 3.72 1.25
N HIS A 102 10.52 4.10 0.03
CA HIS A 102 9.77 3.88 -1.19
C HIS A 102 10.41 2.74 -1.99
N ILE A 103 9.72 1.60 -2.04
CA ILE A 103 10.10 0.45 -2.84
C ILE A 103 9.56 0.63 -4.25
N LYS A 104 10.46 0.71 -5.24
CA LYS A 104 10.15 0.97 -6.64
C LYS A 104 10.64 -0.18 -7.50
N ASN A 105 9.78 -0.70 -8.37
CA ASN A 105 10.21 -1.61 -9.42
C ASN A 105 10.71 -0.78 -10.61
N GLU A 106 11.92 -1.05 -11.11
CA GLU A 106 12.60 -0.26 -12.13
C GLU A 106 11.76 -0.05 -13.40
N ILE A 107 10.99 -1.07 -13.77
CA ILE A 107 10.16 -1.07 -14.98
C ILE A 107 8.71 -0.61 -14.73
N ASP A 108 8.34 -0.29 -13.48
CA ASP A 108 7.02 0.21 -13.15
C ASP A 108 6.89 1.69 -13.53
N LEU A 109 5.87 2.02 -14.32
CA LEU A 109 5.62 3.38 -14.80
C LEU A 109 4.89 4.25 -13.78
N ILE A 110 4.18 3.65 -12.82
CA ILE A 110 3.32 4.37 -11.87
C ILE A 110 4.12 5.34 -10.97
N PRO A 111 5.32 4.99 -10.44
CA PRO A 111 6.12 5.92 -9.66
C PRO A 111 6.56 7.19 -10.39
N HIS A 112 6.47 7.22 -11.71
CA HIS A 112 6.82 8.39 -12.52
C HIS A 112 5.63 9.34 -12.76
N TYR A 113 4.41 8.92 -12.43
CA TYR A 113 3.20 9.76 -12.53
C TYR A 113 3.03 10.60 -11.25
N PRO A 114 2.62 11.89 -11.32
CA PRO A 114 2.23 12.66 -12.50
C PRO A 114 3.37 13.22 -13.36
N SER A 115 4.62 13.18 -12.88
CA SER A 115 5.87 13.66 -13.50
C SER A 115 6.45 14.92 -12.88
N LYS A 116 7.79 14.97 -12.86
CA LYS A 116 8.59 16.15 -12.48
C LYS A 116 8.31 17.38 -13.35
N LEU A 117 7.95 17.16 -14.61
CA LEU A 117 7.57 18.25 -15.53
C LEU A 117 6.31 18.99 -15.07
N LEU A 118 5.44 18.34 -14.29
CA LEU A 118 4.25 18.95 -13.69
C LEU A 118 4.52 19.49 -12.27
N GLY A 119 5.79 19.60 -11.86
CA GLY A 119 6.20 20.16 -10.57
C GLY A 119 6.15 19.18 -9.40
N TYR A 120 5.95 17.89 -9.64
CA TYR A 120 6.05 16.85 -8.61
C TYR A 120 7.49 16.40 -8.39
N ASP A 121 7.77 15.75 -7.27
CA ASP A 121 9.10 15.23 -6.98
C ASP A 121 9.01 13.90 -6.21
N TYR A 122 10.10 13.13 -6.21
CA TYR A 122 10.16 11.87 -5.47
C TYR A 122 10.25 12.13 -3.97
N THR A 123 9.55 11.34 -3.16
CA THR A 123 9.45 11.56 -1.71
C THR A 123 10.08 10.39 -0.96
N GLY A 124 10.93 10.71 0.02
CA GLY A 124 11.57 9.71 0.88
C GLY A 124 12.88 9.16 0.32
N ILE A 125 13.29 8.01 0.85
CA ILE A 125 14.46 7.24 0.40
C ILE A 125 13.94 6.12 -0.51
N GLU A 126 14.61 5.91 -1.63
CA GLU A 126 14.22 4.89 -2.62
C GLU A 126 14.99 3.58 -2.40
N LEU A 127 14.26 2.47 -2.48
CA LEU A 127 14.79 1.13 -2.68
C LEU A 127 14.34 0.66 -4.07
N ASP A 128 15.21 0.82 -5.05
CA ASP A 128 14.96 0.34 -6.40
C ASP A 128 15.26 -1.16 -6.48
N ILE A 129 14.24 -1.90 -6.91
CA ILE A 129 14.30 -3.33 -7.22
C ILE A 129 14.00 -3.53 -8.70
N ASP A 130 14.34 -4.70 -9.22
CA ASP A 130 14.01 -5.08 -10.60
C ASP A 130 13.37 -6.46 -10.63
N THR A 131 12.07 -6.48 -10.93
CA THR A 131 11.28 -7.70 -11.05
C THR A 131 11.79 -8.66 -12.13
N ARG A 132 12.49 -8.15 -13.16
CA ARG A 132 13.06 -8.96 -14.24
C ARG A 132 14.14 -9.93 -13.76
N LYS A 133 14.74 -9.69 -12.58
CA LYS A 133 15.77 -10.57 -12.00
C LYS A 133 15.20 -11.89 -11.47
N SER A 134 13.91 -11.96 -11.18
CA SER A 134 13.31 -13.20 -10.70
C SER A 134 13.28 -14.25 -11.80
N THR A 135 13.84 -15.43 -11.53
CA THR A 135 13.83 -16.55 -12.47
C THR A 135 12.43 -17.15 -12.71
N SER A 136 11.46 -16.82 -11.85
CA SER A 136 10.08 -17.34 -11.91
C SER A 136 9.07 -16.41 -12.60
N LEU A 137 9.44 -15.16 -12.90
CA LEU A 137 8.54 -14.19 -13.55
C LEU A 137 8.72 -14.20 -15.08
N LYS A 138 7.64 -13.97 -15.82
CA LYS A 138 7.68 -13.79 -17.28
C LYS A 138 8.39 -12.48 -17.66
N ASP A 139 8.95 -12.42 -18.86
CA ASP A 139 9.27 -11.12 -19.50
C ASP A 139 7.98 -10.48 -20.02
N SER A 140 7.14 -9.99 -19.10
CA SER A 140 5.84 -9.41 -19.42
C SER A 140 5.98 -8.02 -20.05
N LYS A 141 5.11 -7.72 -21.02
CA LYS A 141 4.93 -6.38 -21.59
C LYS A 141 3.69 -5.66 -21.05
N ASN A 142 3.04 -6.22 -20.04
CA ASN A 142 1.86 -5.65 -19.40
C ASN A 142 2.28 -4.76 -18.21
N PRO A 143 2.02 -3.44 -18.24
CA PRO A 143 2.34 -2.54 -17.13
C PRO A 143 1.71 -2.95 -15.78
N SER A 144 0.57 -3.64 -15.81
CA SER A 144 -0.10 -4.12 -14.58
C SER A 144 0.72 -5.19 -13.85
N ASP A 145 1.51 -5.98 -14.59
CA ASP A 145 2.40 -6.98 -14.00
C ASP A 145 3.59 -6.30 -13.31
N TRP A 146 4.16 -5.28 -13.95
CA TRP A 146 5.25 -4.48 -13.38
C TRP A 146 4.84 -3.76 -12.11
N HIS A 147 3.57 -3.34 -12.04
CA HIS A 147 2.99 -2.66 -10.89
C HIS A 147 2.42 -3.62 -9.82
N ASN A 148 2.49 -4.94 -10.02
CA ASN A 148 1.87 -5.91 -9.13
C ASN A 148 2.58 -5.97 -7.75
N LEU A 149 1.83 -5.71 -6.67
CA LEU A 149 2.37 -5.74 -5.30
C LEU A 149 3.01 -7.08 -4.92
N GLN A 150 2.39 -8.21 -5.29
CA GLN A 150 2.89 -9.52 -4.92
C GLN A 150 4.20 -9.87 -5.65
N ALA A 151 4.38 -9.38 -6.88
CA ALA A 151 5.62 -9.46 -7.64
C ALA A 151 6.73 -8.57 -7.02
N ILE A 152 6.39 -7.33 -6.64
CA ILE A 152 7.30 -6.44 -5.91
C ILE A 152 7.78 -7.12 -4.61
N LEU A 153 6.86 -7.65 -3.80
CA LEU A 153 7.20 -8.36 -2.55
C LEU A 153 7.97 -9.66 -2.78
N HIS A 154 7.68 -10.38 -3.86
CA HIS A 154 8.47 -11.57 -4.26
C HIS A 154 9.91 -11.19 -4.55
N VAL A 155 10.13 -10.08 -5.25
CA VAL A 155 11.48 -9.62 -5.57
C VAL A 155 12.18 -9.06 -4.35
N VAL A 156 11.51 -8.28 -3.50
CA VAL A 156 12.06 -7.83 -2.20
C VAL A 156 12.55 -9.03 -1.37
N ALA A 157 11.81 -10.14 -1.36
CA ALA A 157 12.18 -11.33 -0.60
C ALA A 157 13.45 -12.04 -1.10
N GLY A 158 13.90 -11.77 -2.32
CA GLY A 158 15.13 -12.33 -2.89
C GLY A 158 16.08 -11.30 -3.52
N TRP A 159 15.87 -10.02 -3.23
CA TRP A 159 16.66 -8.93 -3.80
C TRP A 159 18.04 -8.92 -3.14
N ASN A 160 19.09 -9.02 -3.96
CA ASN A 160 20.47 -9.02 -3.50
C ASN A 160 21.28 -7.88 -4.16
N GLY A 161 20.61 -6.77 -4.48
CA GLY A 161 21.19 -5.64 -5.18
C GLY A 161 21.18 -5.77 -6.71
N LYS A 162 21.53 -4.66 -7.36
CA LYS A 162 21.51 -4.54 -8.82
C LYS A 162 22.48 -5.51 -9.49
N ASP A 163 23.65 -5.73 -8.90
CA ASP A 163 24.70 -6.59 -9.45
C ASP A 163 24.72 -8.01 -8.86
N GLY A 164 23.89 -8.29 -7.83
CA GLY A 164 23.82 -9.60 -7.17
C GLY A 164 22.73 -10.50 -7.74
N GLU A 165 22.94 -11.81 -7.78
CA GLU A 165 21.93 -12.75 -8.27
C GLU A 165 20.65 -12.76 -7.41
N PHE A 166 19.51 -13.00 -8.05
CA PHE A 166 18.24 -13.17 -7.33
C PHE A 166 18.25 -14.50 -6.58
N GLU A 167 18.07 -14.43 -5.26
CA GLU A 167 18.01 -15.60 -4.40
C GLU A 167 17.09 -15.29 -3.23
N LEU A 168 16.00 -16.04 -3.09
CA LEU A 168 15.07 -15.89 -1.98
C LEU A 168 15.79 -16.08 -0.65
N LYS A 169 15.79 -15.03 0.19
CA LYS A 169 16.41 -15.03 1.53
C LYS A 169 15.46 -15.48 2.63
N LEU A 170 14.21 -15.73 2.29
CA LEU A 170 13.16 -16.18 3.21
C LEU A 170 12.15 -17.07 2.49
N LYS A 171 11.42 -17.89 3.26
CA LYS A 171 10.37 -18.76 2.72
C LYS A 171 9.14 -17.94 2.33
N ARG A 172 8.98 -17.66 1.04
CA ARG A 172 7.80 -17.01 0.46
C ARG A 172 7.26 -17.84 -0.69
N SER A 173 5.95 -18.11 -0.68
CA SER A 173 5.32 -18.85 -1.78
C SER A 173 5.27 -17.98 -3.03
N VAL A 174 5.89 -18.47 -4.11
CA VAL A 174 5.89 -17.82 -5.43
C VAL A 174 4.46 -17.69 -5.99
N ALA A 175 3.55 -18.60 -5.60
CA ALA A 175 2.17 -18.59 -6.05
C ALA A 175 1.42 -17.30 -5.69
N LEU A 176 1.85 -16.59 -4.64
CA LEU A 176 1.27 -15.30 -4.23
C LEU A 176 1.31 -14.25 -5.35
N VAL A 177 2.29 -14.32 -6.26
CA VAL A 177 2.40 -13.40 -7.41
C VAL A 177 1.12 -13.42 -8.25
N ASN A 178 0.60 -14.61 -8.57
CA ASN A 178 -0.57 -14.78 -9.42
C ASN A 178 -1.92 -14.57 -8.71
N LYS A 179 -1.95 -13.97 -7.51
CA LYS A 179 -3.23 -13.69 -6.81
C LYS A 179 -4.21 -12.97 -7.73
N SER A 180 -3.76 -11.92 -8.42
CA SER A 180 -4.60 -11.06 -9.27
C SER A 180 -4.05 -10.86 -10.69
N CYS A 181 -3.09 -11.68 -11.12
CA CYS A 181 -2.49 -11.64 -12.45
C CYS A 181 -2.00 -13.02 -12.90
N ALA A 182 -1.40 -13.11 -14.09
CA ALA A 182 -0.81 -14.33 -14.64
C ALA A 182 0.70 -14.15 -14.96
N TYR A 183 1.42 -13.50 -14.04
CA TYR A 183 2.78 -13.01 -14.26
C TYR A 183 3.88 -14.08 -14.08
N LEU A 184 3.61 -15.14 -13.32
CA LEU A 184 4.52 -16.29 -13.21
C LEU A 184 4.69 -16.99 -14.56
N LYS A 185 5.89 -17.52 -14.81
CA LYS A 185 6.13 -18.37 -15.98
C LYS A 185 5.25 -19.64 -15.93
N ASP A 186 4.89 -20.16 -17.10
CA ASP A 186 3.92 -21.25 -17.20
C ASP A 186 4.48 -22.56 -16.60
N GLU A 187 5.81 -22.74 -16.57
CA GLU A 187 6.48 -23.90 -15.96
C GLU A 187 6.32 -23.94 -14.43
N VAL A 188 5.92 -22.84 -13.80
CA VAL A 188 5.63 -22.78 -12.36
C VAL A 188 4.29 -23.45 -12.04
N LEU A 189 3.44 -23.71 -13.05
CA LEU A 189 2.16 -24.41 -12.93
C LEU A 189 1.18 -23.82 -11.88
N VAL A 190 1.26 -22.51 -11.65
CA VAL A 190 0.33 -21.76 -10.79
C VAL A 190 -0.68 -21.03 -11.67
N PRO A 191 -1.99 -21.30 -11.53
CA PRO A 191 -3.03 -20.60 -12.28
C PRO A 191 -2.95 -19.09 -12.10
N GLY A 192 -3.22 -18.33 -13.17
CA GLY A 192 -3.34 -16.88 -13.08
C GLY A 192 -4.63 -16.45 -12.37
N SER A 193 -4.58 -15.30 -11.69
CA SER A 193 -5.72 -14.65 -11.02
C SER A 193 -6.52 -15.61 -10.13
N TRP A 194 -5.82 -16.44 -9.37
CA TRP A 194 -6.43 -17.51 -8.60
C TRP A 194 -7.13 -17.02 -7.32
N TRP A 195 -6.84 -15.80 -6.86
CA TRP A 195 -7.45 -15.26 -5.65
C TRP A 195 -8.89 -14.85 -5.93
N ILE A 196 -9.81 -15.76 -5.64
CA ILE A 196 -11.25 -15.55 -5.77
C ILE A 196 -11.97 -16.32 -4.67
N GLU A 197 -13.07 -15.75 -4.18
CA GLU A 197 -13.94 -16.43 -3.23
C GLU A 197 -14.47 -17.73 -3.82
N ARG A 198 -14.60 -18.75 -2.97
CA ARG A 198 -15.18 -20.04 -3.38
C ARG A 198 -16.57 -19.77 -3.98
N ASN A 199 -16.81 -20.27 -5.19
CA ASN A 199 -18.04 -20.02 -5.95
C ASN A 199 -18.41 -18.54 -6.08
N LYS A 200 -17.43 -17.63 -6.03
CA LYS A 200 -17.62 -16.17 -6.01
C LYS A 200 -18.50 -15.67 -4.86
N GLY A 201 -18.47 -16.36 -3.72
CA GLY A 201 -19.27 -16.05 -2.54
C GLY A 201 -20.67 -16.66 -2.52
N MET A 202 -21.03 -17.46 -3.53
CA MET A 202 -22.32 -18.16 -3.52
C MET A 202 -22.28 -19.39 -2.60
N VAL A 203 -23.35 -19.56 -1.81
CA VAL A 203 -23.56 -20.68 -0.87
C VAL A 203 -24.96 -21.26 -1.03
N LEU A 204 -25.16 -22.53 -0.67
CA LEU A 204 -26.50 -23.13 -0.57
C LEU A 204 -27.11 -22.78 0.79
N ASN A 205 -28.32 -22.23 0.80
CA ASN A 205 -29.08 -22.01 2.04
C ASN A 205 -29.81 -23.28 2.50
N GLU A 206 -30.54 -23.18 3.62
CA GLU A 206 -31.30 -24.30 4.21
C GLU A 206 -32.43 -24.82 3.30
N ASP A 207 -32.96 -23.97 2.42
CA ASP A 207 -33.98 -24.32 1.43
C ASP A 207 -33.41 -24.98 0.16
N GLY A 208 -32.08 -25.11 0.08
CA GLY A 208 -31.38 -25.68 -1.08
C GLY A 208 -31.20 -24.71 -2.26
N GLU A 209 -31.39 -23.40 -2.04
CA GLU A 209 -31.19 -22.35 -3.03
C GLU A 209 -29.78 -21.76 -2.97
N TRP A 210 -29.23 -21.38 -4.12
CA TRP A 210 -27.96 -20.66 -4.20
C TRP A 210 -28.17 -19.18 -3.91
N VAL A 211 -27.58 -18.70 -2.81
CA VAL A 211 -27.64 -17.31 -2.37
C VAL A 211 -26.23 -16.73 -2.20
N LEU A 212 -26.11 -15.40 -2.22
CA LEU A 212 -24.86 -14.74 -1.87
C LEU A 212 -24.64 -14.84 -0.36
N ALA A 213 -23.45 -15.29 0.06
CA ALA A 213 -23.10 -15.31 1.48
C ALA A 213 -23.16 -13.90 2.08
N THR A 214 -23.63 -13.81 3.32
CA THR A 214 -23.45 -12.59 4.10
C THR A 214 -21.96 -12.37 4.35
N PRO A 215 -21.45 -11.12 4.28
CA PRO A 215 -20.08 -10.82 4.66
C PRO A 215 -19.77 -11.35 6.07
N ALA A 216 -18.52 -11.74 6.31
CA ALA A 216 -18.06 -12.04 7.66
C ALA A 216 -18.19 -10.81 8.55
N GLU A 217 -18.37 -11.00 9.86
CA GLU A 217 -18.60 -9.89 10.80
C GLU A 217 -17.48 -8.86 10.74
N GLU A 218 -16.23 -9.30 10.60
CA GLU A 218 -15.05 -8.45 10.45
C GLU A 218 -15.01 -7.63 9.16
N ASP A 219 -15.73 -8.05 8.11
CA ASP A 219 -15.78 -7.39 6.80
C ASP A 219 -16.95 -6.40 6.71
N ILE A 220 -17.84 -6.38 7.70
CA ILE A 220 -18.93 -5.42 7.77
C ILE A 220 -18.36 -4.05 8.17
N PRO A 221 -18.53 -3.01 7.33
CA PRO A 221 -18.07 -1.68 7.70
C PRO A 221 -18.79 -1.19 8.95
N VAL A 222 -18.03 -0.83 9.98
CA VAL A 222 -18.57 -0.28 11.23
C VAL A 222 -18.57 1.25 11.14
N PRO A 223 -19.74 1.92 11.23
CA PRO A 223 -19.79 3.37 11.32
C PRO A 223 -19.01 3.88 12.53
N GLU A 224 -18.39 5.05 12.39
CA GLU A 224 -17.77 5.73 13.53
C GLU A 224 -18.81 5.98 14.64
N VAL A 225 -18.45 5.61 15.88
CA VAL A 225 -19.27 5.91 17.07
C VAL A 225 -18.87 7.32 17.55
N PHE A 226 -19.84 8.23 17.55
CA PHE A 226 -19.65 9.64 17.88
C PHE A 226 -19.67 9.90 19.39
#